data_AF-A0A498QPC2-F1
#
_entry.id   AF-A0A498QPC2-F1
#
_cell.length_a   1.000
_cell.length_b   1.000
_cell.length_c   1.000
_cell.angle_alpha   90.00
_cell.angle_beta   90.00
_cell.angle_gamma   90.00
#
_symmetry.space_group_name_H-M   'P 1'
#
loop_
_entity.id
_entity.type
_entity.pdbx_description
1 polymer ?
#
loop_
_entity_poly.entity_id
_entity_poly.type
_entity_poly.pdbx_seq_one_letter_code
_entity_poly.pdbx_strand_id
1 'polypeptide(L)'
;MKRELLIAVGAATIVAGVAGCSNDNKSGPSSSSTTSPSAASSSTSAPASSSTPAASGETKVIIGGQPQNVSGPVVCSTNAGRFSIAVGDMATGIIVGLEPDGSVVHSAGLGTVDGVVMSFTEGVPDENASATKTGNSYHITGVASGVDNAGQQVHKPFEVDVTCP
;
A
#
# COMPACT_ATOMS: atom_id res chain seq x y z
N MET A 1 19.52 -42.07 16.62
CA MET A 1 20.01 -42.93 15.52
C MET A 1 19.26 -42.45 14.27
N LYS A 2 19.86 -41.55 13.45
CA LYS A 2 20.60 -41.85 12.20
C LYS A 2 19.68 -42.61 11.23
N ARG A 3 19.22 -42.12 10.07
CA ARG A 3 19.83 -41.27 9.02
C ARG A 3 18.74 -40.89 7.98
N GLU A 4 18.75 -39.66 7.49
CA GLU A 4 19.10 -39.26 6.10
C GLU A 4 17.89 -39.13 5.16
N LEU A 5 17.58 -37.88 4.79
CA LEU A 5 16.82 -37.55 3.60
C LEU A 5 17.61 -36.49 2.82
N LEU A 6 17.73 -36.78 1.53
CA LEU A 6 18.76 -36.34 0.59
C LEU A 6 18.59 -34.86 0.18
N ILE A 7 19.71 -34.16 0.12
CA ILE A 7 19.88 -32.80 -0.43
C ILE A 7 19.97 -32.92 -1.95
N ALA A 8 19.09 -32.22 -2.68
CA ALA A 8 19.21 -32.02 -4.13
C ALA A 8 19.78 -30.62 -4.39
N VAL A 9 20.95 -30.60 -5.02
CA VAL A 9 21.66 -29.40 -5.51
C VAL A 9 21.08 -28.98 -6.86
N GLY A 10 20.71 -27.70 -7.00
CA GLY A 10 20.38 -27.09 -8.27
C GLY A 10 20.90 -25.66 -8.33
N ALA A 11 21.99 -25.45 -9.06
CA ALA A 11 22.58 -24.15 -9.34
C ALA A 11 22.04 -23.61 -10.67
N ALA A 12 21.65 -22.34 -10.71
CA ALA A 12 21.48 -21.59 -11.95
C ALA A 12 21.87 -20.12 -11.71
N THR A 13 23.00 -19.73 -12.30
CA THR A 13 23.50 -18.36 -12.41
C THR A 13 22.98 -17.71 -13.69
N ILE A 14 22.51 -16.47 -13.63
CA ILE A 14 22.50 -15.55 -14.79
C ILE A 14 22.89 -14.14 -14.31
N VAL A 15 23.78 -13.50 -15.05
CA VAL A 15 24.44 -12.20 -14.83
C VAL A 15 24.06 -11.22 -15.95
N ALA A 16 24.18 -9.91 -15.65
CA ALA A 16 24.17 -8.71 -16.53
C ALA A 16 22.78 -8.19 -16.98
N GLY A 17 22.42 -6.89 -16.95
CA GLY A 17 23.16 -5.63 -16.80
C GLY A 17 23.09 -4.80 -18.09
N VAL A 18 22.51 -3.58 -18.09
CA VAL A 18 22.83 -2.40 -18.96
C VAL A 18 22.05 -1.12 -18.52
N ALA A 19 22.54 0.04 -18.95
CA ALA A 19 22.38 1.40 -18.41
C ALA A 19 21.42 2.36 -19.18
N GLY A 20 21.28 3.61 -18.65
CA GLY A 20 20.83 4.85 -19.34
C GLY A 20 19.55 5.48 -18.72
N CYS A 21 19.44 6.71 -18.16
CA CYS A 21 19.91 8.08 -18.50
C CYS A 21 19.61 8.46 -19.97
N SER A 22 18.95 9.56 -20.39
CA SER A 22 18.87 10.92 -19.82
C SER A 22 17.99 11.86 -20.71
N ASN A 23 17.61 13.05 -20.19
CA ASN A 23 17.38 14.34 -20.89
C ASN A 23 16.11 14.52 -21.78
N ASP A 24 15.42 15.67 -21.96
CA ASP A 24 15.70 17.11 -21.75
C ASP A 24 14.40 17.98 -21.99
N ASN A 25 14.49 19.28 -21.68
CA ASN A 25 13.80 20.43 -22.33
C ASN A 25 12.38 20.93 -21.88
N LYS A 26 12.35 22.08 -21.18
CA LYS A 26 12.22 23.45 -21.78
C LYS A 26 11.35 24.41 -20.95
N SER A 27 11.96 25.56 -20.68
CA SER A 27 11.48 26.79 -20.03
C SER A 27 10.20 27.38 -20.65
N GLY A 28 9.45 28.14 -19.82
CA GLY A 28 8.30 28.99 -20.22
C GLY A 28 8.65 30.11 -21.21
N PRO A 29 7.74 31.07 -21.52
CA PRO A 29 7.48 32.15 -20.55
C PRO A 29 6.11 32.90 -20.65
N SER A 30 5.88 33.74 -19.63
CA SER A 30 5.27 35.09 -19.61
C SER A 30 3.87 35.39 -20.16
N SER A 31 3.01 35.95 -19.29
CA SER A 31 2.59 37.39 -19.28
C SER A 31 1.61 37.62 -18.10
N SER A 32 1.97 38.45 -17.10
CA SER A 32 1.55 39.86 -16.89
C SER A 32 0.03 40.02 -16.65
N SER A 33 -0.53 40.65 -15.60
CA SER A 33 -0.07 41.81 -14.82
C SER A 33 -1.02 42.11 -13.62
N THR A 34 -0.44 42.68 -12.56
CA THR A 34 -0.96 43.74 -11.62
C THR A 34 -2.21 43.51 -10.75
N THR A 35 -2.02 43.43 -9.42
CA THR A 35 -2.23 44.51 -8.42
C THR A 35 -2.09 43.99 -6.97
N SER A 36 -1.38 44.75 -6.13
CA SER A 36 -1.16 44.62 -4.68
C SER A 36 -2.32 45.22 -3.85
N PRO A 37 -2.33 45.21 -2.48
CA PRO A 37 -1.72 44.32 -1.46
C PRO A 37 -2.66 43.96 -0.27
N SER A 38 -2.10 43.19 0.69
CA SER A 38 -2.37 43.20 2.15
C SER A 38 -3.66 42.58 2.71
N ALA A 39 -3.51 41.48 3.46
CA ALA A 39 -3.53 41.52 4.93
C ALA A 39 -3.24 40.11 5.49
N ALA A 40 -2.33 40.06 6.46
CA ALA A 40 -1.98 38.88 7.21
C ALA A 40 -3.15 38.39 8.08
N SER A 41 -3.32 37.08 8.16
CA SER A 41 -3.57 36.40 9.43
C SER A 41 -3.23 34.92 9.28
N SER A 42 -2.35 34.50 10.16
CA SER A 42 -1.83 33.17 10.40
C SER A 42 -2.92 32.10 10.59
N SER A 43 -2.81 31.02 9.84
CA SER A 43 -3.17 29.68 10.30
C SER A 43 -2.20 28.67 9.70
N THR A 44 -1.59 27.89 10.57
CA THR A 44 -0.63 26.85 10.26
C THR A 44 -1.37 25.70 9.57
N SER A 45 -1.47 25.73 8.25
CA SER A 45 -1.93 24.59 7.46
C SER A 45 -0.73 23.69 7.18
N ALA A 46 -0.72 22.51 7.80
CA ALA A 46 0.12 21.40 7.40
C ALA A 46 -0.13 21.07 5.91
N PRO A 47 0.86 20.59 5.14
CA PRO A 47 0.65 20.26 3.75
C PRO A 47 -0.34 19.09 3.68
N ALA A 48 -1.53 19.35 3.12
CA ALA A 48 -2.36 18.29 2.60
C ALA A 48 -1.56 17.68 1.44
N SER A 49 -0.96 16.51 1.68
CA SER A 49 -0.48 15.64 0.61
C SER A 49 -1.65 15.44 -0.33
N SER A 50 -1.60 16.12 -1.48
CA SER A 50 -2.54 15.93 -2.57
C SER A 50 -2.33 14.50 -3.09
N SER A 51 -3.03 13.55 -2.48
CA SER A 51 -3.21 12.22 -3.04
C SER A 51 -4.03 12.41 -4.31
N THR A 52 -3.34 12.44 -5.44
CA THR A 52 -3.99 12.34 -6.75
C THR A 52 -4.86 11.08 -6.71
N PRO A 53 -6.17 11.17 -6.96
CA PRO A 53 -7.03 10.00 -7.04
C PRO A 53 -6.43 9.02 -8.04
N ALA A 54 -6.33 7.74 -7.65
CA ALA A 54 -5.88 6.70 -8.57
C ALA A 54 -6.78 6.70 -9.82
N ALA A 55 -6.17 6.60 -10.99
CA ALA A 55 -6.92 6.46 -12.23
C ALA A 55 -7.84 5.22 -12.12
N SER A 56 -9.07 5.34 -12.63
CA SER A 56 -10.05 4.26 -12.55
C SER A 56 -9.48 2.95 -13.10
N GLY A 57 -9.35 1.94 -12.25
CA GLY A 57 -8.80 0.62 -12.58
C GLY A 57 -7.37 0.35 -12.08
N GLU A 58 -6.69 1.34 -11.50
CA GLU A 58 -5.36 1.16 -10.91
C GLU A 58 -5.47 0.93 -9.41
N THR A 59 -4.85 -0.15 -8.91
CA THR A 59 -4.82 -0.42 -7.47
C THR A 59 -3.75 0.44 -6.82
N LYS A 60 -4.10 1.11 -5.73
CA LYS A 60 -3.17 1.96 -4.97
C LYS A 60 -3.04 1.42 -3.57
N VAL A 61 -1.80 1.28 -3.12
CA VAL A 61 -1.46 0.83 -1.76
C VAL A 61 -0.42 1.79 -1.20
N ILE A 62 -0.71 2.37 -0.03
CA ILE A 62 0.20 3.24 0.70
C ILE A 62 0.35 2.66 2.11
N ILE A 63 1.58 2.54 2.60
CA ILE A 63 1.88 2.09 3.97
C ILE A 63 2.94 3.01 4.56
N GLY A 64 2.69 3.56 5.74
CA GLY A 64 3.58 4.51 6.40
C GLY A 64 3.83 5.79 5.59
N GLY A 65 2.87 6.17 4.73
CA GLY A 65 3.01 7.28 3.78
C GLY A 65 3.88 6.96 2.55
N GLN A 66 4.34 5.71 2.39
CA GLN A 66 5.11 5.27 1.23
C GLN A 66 4.23 4.47 0.27
N PRO A 67 4.15 4.85 -1.02
CA PRO A 67 3.45 4.06 -2.02
C PRO A 67 4.15 2.72 -2.20
N GLN A 68 3.37 1.64 -2.22
CA GLN A 68 3.86 0.29 -2.40
C GLN A 68 3.69 -0.12 -3.86
N ASN A 69 4.73 -0.72 -4.42
CA ASN A 69 4.69 -1.22 -5.78
C ASN A 69 4.06 -2.61 -5.81
N VAL A 70 2.75 -2.69 -5.66
CA VAL A 70 1.98 -3.93 -5.76
C VAL A 70 1.59 -4.13 -7.21
N SER A 71 2.18 -5.15 -7.84
CA SER A 71 1.91 -5.50 -9.25
C SER A 71 1.23 -6.85 -9.33
N GLY A 72 0.21 -6.96 -10.20
CA GLY A 72 -0.51 -8.19 -10.43
C GLY A 72 -2.03 -8.02 -10.38
N PRO A 73 -2.78 -9.12 -10.47
CA PRO A 73 -4.24 -9.08 -10.53
C PRO A 73 -4.85 -8.73 -9.17
N VAL A 74 -6.09 -8.23 -9.21
CA VAL A 74 -6.97 -8.14 -8.06
C VAL A 74 -7.89 -9.36 -8.07
N VAL A 75 -7.95 -10.07 -6.95
CA VAL A 75 -8.81 -11.23 -6.75
C VAL A 75 -9.68 -11.01 -5.52
N CYS A 76 -11.00 -10.97 -5.73
CA CYS A 76 -11.97 -10.85 -4.66
C CYS A 76 -12.75 -12.16 -4.56
N SER A 77 -12.80 -12.75 -3.36
CA SER A 77 -13.41 -14.06 -3.16
C SER A 77 -14.04 -14.18 -1.79
N THR A 78 -15.11 -14.97 -1.70
CA THR A 78 -15.73 -15.35 -0.44
C THR A 78 -15.49 -16.83 -0.19
N ASN A 79 -14.79 -17.16 0.89
CA ASN A 79 -14.55 -18.54 1.31
C ASN A 79 -15.06 -18.76 2.73
N ALA A 80 -15.92 -19.77 2.93
CA ALA A 80 -16.51 -20.09 4.23
C ALA A 80 -17.14 -18.88 4.96
N GLY A 81 -17.79 -17.98 4.21
CA GLY A 81 -18.41 -16.77 4.75
C GLY A 81 -17.44 -15.61 5.05
N ARG A 82 -16.15 -15.76 4.73
CA ARG A 82 -15.15 -14.69 4.86
C ARG A 82 -14.81 -14.14 3.50
N PHE A 83 -15.07 -12.86 3.28
CA PHE A 83 -14.68 -12.18 2.05
C PHE A 83 -13.27 -11.62 2.19
N SER A 84 -12.50 -11.75 1.12
CA SER A 84 -11.15 -11.22 1.05
C SER A 84 -10.85 -10.63 -0.33
N ILE A 85 -10.00 -9.61 -0.32
CA ILE A 85 -9.45 -8.96 -1.49
C ILE A 85 -7.94 -9.19 -1.46
N ALA A 86 -7.42 -9.93 -2.43
CA ALA A 86 -6.00 -10.08 -2.67
C ALA A 86 -5.58 -9.21 -3.85
N VAL A 87 -4.46 -8.52 -3.71
CA VAL A 87 -3.88 -7.68 -4.77
C VAL A 87 -2.45 -8.10 -4.99
N GLY A 88 -2.09 -8.29 -6.26
CA GLY A 88 -0.71 -8.51 -6.66
C GLY A 88 -0.30 -9.98 -6.71
N ASP A 89 1.01 -10.21 -6.81
CA ASP A 89 1.60 -11.54 -6.86
C ASP A 89 1.97 -12.09 -5.47
N MET A 90 2.50 -13.32 -5.42
CA MET A 90 2.88 -13.95 -4.16
C MET A 90 4.05 -13.27 -3.43
N ALA A 91 4.84 -12.43 -4.11
CA ALA A 91 6.05 -11.83 -3.54
C ALA A 91 5.77 -10.46 -2.92
N THR A 92 4.90 -9.67 -3.54
CA THR A 92 4.63 -8.28 -3.16
C THR A 92 3.17 -8.01 -2.84
N GLY A 93 2.33 -9.04 -2.94
CA GLY A 93 0.90 -8.90 -2.78
C GLY A 93 0.46 -8.59 -1.36
N ILE A 94 -0.72 -7.98 -1.29
CA ILE A 94 -1.44 -7.73 -0.05
C ILE A 94 -2.73 -8.52 -0.02
N ILE A 95 -3.28 -8.74 1.16
CA ILE A 95 -4.58 -9.37 1.35
C ILE A 95 -5.36 -8.65 2.44
N VAL A 96 -6.62 -8.31 2.18
CA VAL A 96 -7.52 -7.70 3.15
C VAL A 96 -8.71 -8.61 3.35
N GLY A 97 -8.99 -8.99 4.61
CA GLY A 97 -10.18 -9.71 5.01
C GLY A 97 -11.20 -8.74 5.59
N LEU A 98 -12.39 -8.68 5.01
CA LEU A 98 -13.43 -7.71 5.35
C LEU A 98 -14.82 -8.25 4.97
N GLU A 99 -15.87 -7.60 5.45
CA GLU A 99 -17.23 -7.90 5.00
C GLU A 99 -17.44 -7.46 3.53
N PRO A 100 -18.27 -8.18 2.74
CA PRO A 100 -18.49 -7.87 1.33
C PRO A 100 -19.06 -6.47 1.05
N ASP A 101 -19.70 -5.84 2.03
CA ASP A 101 -20.23 -4.48 1.95
C ASP A 101 -19.23 -3.41 2.45
N GLY A 102 -18.08 -3.83 2.99
CA GLY A 102 -17.07 -2.97 3.59
C GLY A 102 -17.41 -2.50 5.01
N SER A 103 -18.45 -3.04 5.65
CA SER A 103 -18.91 -2.59 6.98
C SER A 103 -17.88 -2.83 8.08
N VAL A 104 -17.13 -3.94 8.00
CA VAL A 104 -16.11 -4.33 8.97
C VAL A 104 -14.88 -4.84 8.25
N VAL A 105 -13.70 -4.38 8.69
CA VAL A 105 -12.40 -4.92 8.26
C VAL A 105 -11.88 -5.79 9.39
N HIS A 106 -11.63 -7.07 9.10
CA HIS A 106 -11.20 -8.05 10.10
C HIS A 106 -9.69 -8.20 10.16
N SER A 107 -9.03 -8.13 9.01
CA SER A 107 -7.57 -8.28 8.94
C SER A 107 -7.00 -7.69 7.66
N ALA A 108 -5.72 -7.35 7.69
CA ALA A 108 -4.95 -7.05 6.50
C ALA A 108 -3.52 -7.58 6.63
N GLY A 109 -3.04 -8.30 5.63
CA GLY A 109 -1.62 -8.59 5.43
C GLY A 109 -1.08 -7.64 4.38
N LEU A 110 -0.16 -6.76 4.77
CA LEU A 110 0.30 -5.64 3.95
C LEU A 110 1.71 -5.84 3.37
N GLY A 111 2.30 -7.01 3.60
CA GLY A 111 3.66 -7.33 3.16
C GLY A 111 4.73 -6.67 4.03
N THR A 112 5.93 -6.53 3.47
CA THR A 112 7.10 -6.02 4.19
C THR A 112 7.39 -4.57 3.80
N VAL A 113 7.47 -3.69 4.80
CA VAL A 113 7.80 -2.26 4.64
C VAL A 113 8.96 -1.93 5.56
N ASP A 114 10.04 -1.38 5.00
CA ASP A 114 11.29 -1.07 5.75
C ASP A 114 11.86 -2.27 6.53
N GLY A 115 11.70 -3.48 5.99
CA GLY A 115 12.14 -4.71 6.64
C GLY A 115 11.23 -5.21 7.77
N VAL A 116 10.04 -4.61 7.92
CA VAL A 116 9.05 -5.01 8.92
C VAL A 116 7.79 -5.54 8.23
N VAL A 117 7.34 -6.73 8.61
CA VAL A 117 6.08 -7.30 8.10
C VAL A 117 4.92 -6.59 8.79
N MET A 118 4.09 -5.91 8.00
CA MET A 118 2.96 -5.13 8.47
C MET A 118 1.67 -5.94 8.36
N SER A 119 0.90 -5.95 9.44
CA SER A 119 -0.43 -6.56 9.48
C SER A 119 -1.39 -5.80 10.37
N PHE A 120 -2.67 -5.88 10.05
CA PHE A 120 -3.77 -5.44 10.88
C PHE A 120 -4.58 -6.67 11.31
N THR A 121 -4.99 -6.73 12.58
CA THR A 121 -5.96 -7.68 13.08
C THR A 121 -6.96 -6.98 13.99
N GLU A 122 -8.25 -7.16 13.72
CA GLU A 122 -9.31 -6.59 14.54
C GLU A 122 -9.18 -7.00 16.02
N GLY A 123 -9.33 -6.02 16.92
CA GLY A 123 -9.27 -6.22 18.37
C GLY A 123 -7.87 -6.11 18.97
N VAL A 124 -6.82 -5.91 18.16
CA VAL A 124 -5.48 -5.57 18.67
C VAL A 124 -5.48 -4.10 19.16
N PRO A 125 -4.95 -3.81 20.35
CA PRO A 125 -4.79 -2.44 20.83
C PRO A 125 -3.96 -1.59 19.86
N ASP A 126 -4.32 -0.31 19.73
CA ASP A 126 -3.60 0.66 18.88
C ASP A 126 -3.58 0.32 17.37
N GLU A 127 -4.42 -0.62 16.95
CA GLU A 127 -4.73 -0.94 15.56
C GLU A 127 -6.19 -0.61 15.27
N ASN A 128 -6.46 -0.17 14.04
CA ASN A 128 -7.81 0.09 13.57
C ASN A 128 -7.84 0.00 12.05
N ALA A 129 -8.99 -0.40 11.50
CA ALA A 129 -9.22 -0.33 10.07
C ALA A 129 -10.69 -0.04 9.79
N SER A 130 -10.93 0.66 8.69
CA SER A 130 -12.26 0.95 8.16
C SER A 130 -12.23 0.80 6.64
N ALA A 131 -13.38 0.45 6.07
CA ALA A 131 -13.54 0.39 4.63
C ALA A 131 -14.81 1.13 4.20
N THR A 132 -14.78 1.62 2.97
CA THR A 132 -15.96 2.14 2.29
C THR A 132 -16.03 1.51 0.91
N LYS A 133 -17.23 1.07 0.52
CA LYS A 133 -17.48 0.43 -0.76
C LYS A 133 -18.30 1.35 -1.67
N THR A 134 -17.82 1.55 -2.90
CA THR A 134 -18.53 2.29 -3.95
C THR A 134 -18.57 1.43 -5.22
N GLY A 135 -19.73 0.83 -5.51
CA GLY A 135 -19.86 -0.16 -6.57
C GLY A 135 -18.98 -1.39 -6.30
N ASN A 136 -18.02 -1.65 -7.19
CA ASN A 136 -17.02 -2.72 -7.03
C ASN A 136 -15.70 -2.24 -6.41
N SER A 137 -15.59 -0.95 -6.07
CA SER A 137 -14.38 -0.37 -5.50
C SER A 137 -14.45 -0.31 -3.99
N TYR A 138 -13.32 -0.58 -3.34
CA TYR A 138 -13.14 -0.50 -1.90
C TYR A 138 -12.00 0.47 -1.62
N HIS A 139 -12.26 1.39 -0.68
CA HIS A 139 -11.26 2.24 -0.09
C HIS A 139 -11.12 1.83 1.37
N ILE A 140 -9.97 1.25 1.72
CA ILE A 140 -9.65 0.75 3.06
C ILE A 140 -8.55 1.62 3.66
N THR A 141 -8.74 2.05 4.90
CA THR A 141 -7.73 2.81 5.66
C THR A 141 -7.57 2.24 7.05
N GLY A 142 -6.41 2.45 7.66
CA GLY A 142 -6.20 2.00 9.03
C GLY A 142 -4.80 2.24 9.54
N VAL A 143 -4.52 1.63 10.69
CA VAL A 143 -3.20 1.51 11.29
C VAL A 143 -2.92 0.02 11.48
N ALA A 144 -1.81 -0.42 10.91
CA ALA A 144 -1.28 -1.77 11.04
C ALA A 144 -0.03 -1.74 11.92
N SER A 145 0.31 -2.87 12.51
CA SER A 145 1.54 -3.02 13.28
C SER A 145 2.43 -4.15 12.77
N GLY A 146 3.64 -4.17 13.30
CA GLY A 146 4.61 -5.24 13.12
C GLY A 146 5.78 -5.08 14.09
N VAL A 147 6.74 -6.00 14.01
CA VAL A 147 7.90 -6.04 14.91
C VAL A 147 9.17 -5.82 14.11
N ASP A 148 9.91 -4.76 14.44
CA ASP A 148 11.15 -4.41 13.76
C ASP A 148 12.33 -5.33 14.12
N ASN A 149 13.49 -5.09 13.50
CA ASN A 149 14.70 -5.88 13.72
C ASN A 149 15.28 -5.73 15.14
N ALA A 150 14.85 -4.72 15.91
CA ALA A 150 15.20 -4.52 17.32
C ALA A 150 14.17 -5.12 18.29
N GLY A 151 13.15 -5.82 17.77
CA GLY A 151 12.08 -6.42 18.55
C GLY A 151 11.07 -5.40 19.08
N GLN A 152 11.07 -4.17 18.55
CA GLN A 152 10.13 -3.13 18.95
C GLN A 152 8.88 -3.19 18.09
N GLN A 153 7.72 -2.97 18.72
CA GLN A 153 6.47 -2.84 17.99
C GLN A 153 6.41 -1.48 17.31
N VAL A 154 6.08 -1.50 16.02
CA VAL A 154 5.94 -0.30 15.20
C VAL A 154 4.55 -0.27 14.58
N HIS A 155 3.98 0.93 14.48
CA HIS A 155 2.67 1.16 13.89
C HIS A 155 2.82 2.04 12.66
N LYS A 156 2.13 1.69 11.57
CA LYS A 156 2.12 2.48 10.34
C LYS A 156 0.68 2.63 9.84
N PRO A 157 0.28 3.85 9.42
CA PRO A 157 -0.99 4.01 8.71
C PRO A 157 -0.92 3.28 7.37
N PHE A 158 -2.05 2.79 6.89
CA PHE A 158 -2.17 2.23 5.56
C PHE A 158 -3.43 2.71 4.85
N GLU A 159 -3.37 2.73 3.53
CA GLU A 159 -4.45 3.06 2.61
C GLU A 159 -4.41 2.10 1.43
N VAL A 160 -5.55 1.51 1.08
CA VAL A 160 -5.72 0.59 -0.05
C VAL A 160 -6.94 1.03 -0.83
N ASP A 161 -6.74 1.45 -2.08
CA ASP A 161 -7.80 1.67 -3.06
C ASP A 161 -7.75 0.55 -4.09
N VAL A 162 -8.83 -0.22 -4.19
CA VAL A 162 -8.87 -1.41 -5.04
C VAL A 162 -10.25 -1.59 -5.66
N THR A 163 -10.29 -2.07 -6.91
CA THR A 163 -11.54 -2.42 -7.60
C THR A 163 -11.58 -3.91 -7.90
N CYS A 164 -12.61 -4.59 -7.40
CA CYS A 164 -12.86 -5.99 -7.71
C CYS A 164 -13.39 -6.15 -9.16
N PRO A 165 -12.99 -7.21 -9.88
CA PRO A 165 -13.53 -7.52 -11.21
C PRO A 165 -15.02 -7.91 -11.19
#